data_AF-A0A957ZD32-F1
#
_entry.id   AF-A0A957ZD32-F1
#
_cell.length_a   1.000
_cell.length_b   1.000
_cell.length_c   1.000
_cell.angle_alpha   90.00
_cell.angle_beta   90.00
_cell.angle_gamma   90.00
#
_symmetry.space_group_name_H-M   'P 1'
#
loop_
_entity.id
_entity.type
_entity.pdbx_description
1 polymer ?
#
loop_
_entity_poly.entity_id
_entity_poly.type
_entity_poly.pdbx_seq_one_letter_code
_entity_poly.pdbx_strand_id
1 'polypeptide(L)'
;MGSKKVKAIVVDLDKTPDFYDPKRVRESVRDYAKMLMDDPVVNNFYKALGTMGMADYQNYVGGLPVRNFSSGQFSDVSKGETFKMGGDFIAELNTGRGGKHNHACMPGCVIQCSNVYVDENGKEIVSPVEYETLGLLGTNCGIGEPDQLAALNHIANDLGVDTIETGAMLAVLMEAGLAEFGDMDFMTQALAEIRAGTEQGKIYAQGTARVGEHFNVQRVPVIKKQAISAYDPRTIEGTGISMMVTAQGADHTAGNLPRLNSHEMSLDELMKASLATQQTVATTDSIGLCIFGRTVTDVNYDFLAEAVNSAFGTNITSDFFRQIGSDALVMERKFNQLAGFGEADDELPSFFYNEPLPPTNHVMRFHAKDVQTLYDPIMG
;
A
#
# COMPACT_ATOMS: atom_id res chain seq x y z
N MET A 1 20.17 3.05 -2.60
CA MET A 1 21.38 2.19 -2.39
C MET A 1 22.32 2.16 -3.60
N GLY A 2 21.82 1.89 -4.82
CA GLY A 2 22.65 1.77 -6.03
C GLY A 2 23.56 2.96 -6.34
N SER A 3 23.09 4.20 -6.16
CA SER A 3 23.90 5.42 -6.33
C SER A 3 25.11 5.51 -5.39
N LYS A 4 25.04 4.84 -4.23
CA LYS A 4 26.13 4.71 -3.26
C LYS A 4 26.97 3.43 -3.49
N LYS A 5 26.71 2.68 -4.56
CA LYS A 5 27.36 1.40 -4.90
C LYS A 5 27.24 0.34 -3.80
N VAL A 6 26.17 0.39 -3.00
CA VAL A 6 25.87 -0.63 -1.98
C VAL A 6 24.94 -1.68 -2.61
N LYS A 7 25.41 -2.92 -2.74
CA LYS A 7 24.62 -4.04 -3.30
C LYS A 7 23.73 -4.71 -2.27
N ALA A 8 24.25 -4.92 -1.05
CA ALA A 8 23.54 -5.56 0.04
C ALA A 8 24.09 -5.08 1.39
N ILE A 9 23.29 -5.23 2.45
CA ILE A 9 23.69 -5.09 3.85
C ILE A 9 23.36 -6.43 4.49
N VAL A 10 24.35 -7.10 5.07
CA VAL A 10 24.18 -8.40 5.74
C VAL A 10 24.29 -8.17 7.24
N VAL A 11 23.27 -8.59 7.98
CA VAL A 11 23.18 -8.48 9.43
C VAL A 11 23.04 -9.87 10.01
N ASP A 12 23.88 -10.22 10.98
CA ASP A 12 23.78 -11.46 11.76
C ASP A 12 23.34 -11.13 13.19
N LEU A 13 22.51 -11.99 13.77
CA LEU A 13 22.01 -11.83 15.13
C LEU A 13 23.08 -12.30 16.12
N ASP A 14 23.80 -11.34 16.71
CA ASP A 14 24.83 -11.64 17.71
C ASP A 14 24.22 -11.98 19.08
N LYS A 15 23.33 -11.11 19.60
CA LYS A 15 22.75 -11.25 20.94
C LYS A 15 21.36 -10.62 21.05
N THR A 16 20.54 -11.19 21.95
CA THR A 16 19.31 -10.52 22.40
C THR A 16 19.67 -9.21 23.10
N PRO A 17 18.95 -8.10 22.84
CA PRO A 17 19.13 -6.86 23.60
C PRO A 17 18.91 -7.07 25.10
N ASP A 18 19.63 -6.29 25.90
CA ASP A 18 19.38 -6.24 27.34
C ASP A 18 18.07 -5.48 27.61
N PHE A 19 17.17 -6.08 28.39
CA PHE A 19 15.91 -5.47 28.79
C PHE A 19 15.92 -5.13 30.28
N TYR A 20 15.26 -4.04 30.65
CA TYR A 20 15.14 -3.60 32.05
C TYR A 20 14.42 -4.63 32.93
N ASP A 21 13.27 -5.15 32.48
CA ASP A 21 12.58 -6.30 33.07
C ASP A 21 12.33 -7.40 32.01
N PRO A 22 13.28 -8.33 31.81
CA PRO A 22 13.16 -9.38 30.81
C PRO A 22 11.99 -10.35 31.05
N LYS A 23 11.48 -10.45 32.28
CA LYS A 23 10.33 -11.32 32.59
C LYS A 23 9.05 -10.64 32.10
N ARG A 24 8.85 -9.38 32.47
CA ARG A 24 7.68 -8.61 32.07
C ARG A 24 7.62 -8.40 30.56
N VAL A 25 8.75 -8.14 29.90
CA VAL A 25 8.80 -8.06 28.41
C VAL A 25 8.30 -9.34 27.75
N ARG A 26 8.72 -10.52 28.24
CA ARG A 26 8.24 -11.81 27.70
C ARG A 26 6.75 -12.03 27.96
N GLU A 27 6.22 -11.54 29.07
CA GLU A 27 4.77 -11.56 29.35
C GLU A 27 4.03 -10.66 28.36
N SER A 28 4.46 -9.41 28.17
CA SER A 28 3.88 -8.49 27.19
C SER A 28 3.88 -9.07 25.77
N VAL A 29 4.97 -9.70 25.33
CA VAL A 29 5.00 -10.36 24.00
C VAL A 29 3.95 -11.47 23.88
N ARG A 30 3.75 -12.29 24.92
CA ARG A 30 2.73 -13.34 24.91
C ARG A 30 1.31 -12.78 24.92
N ASP A 31 1.08 -11.74 25.72
CA ASP A 31 -0.22 -11.09 25.81
C ASP A 31 -0.58 -10.42 24.48
N TYR A 32 0.36 -9.72 23.83
CA TYR A 32 0.15 -9.15 22.50
C TYR A 32 -0.12 -10.23 21.44
N ALA A 33 0.66 -11.30 21.44
CA ALA A 33 0.42 -12.42 20.53
C ALA A 33 -0.97 -13.04 20.72
N LYS A 34 -1.43 -13.17 21.97
CA LYS A 34 -2.78 -13.64 22.27
C LYS A 34 -3.84 -12.68 21.77
N MET A 35 -3.70 -11.37 22.02
CA MET A 35 -4.63 -10.36 21.51
C MET A 35 -4.75 -10.42 19.99
N LEU A 36 -3.63 -10.58 19.26
CA LEU A 36 -3.64 -10.75 17.80
C LEU A 36 -4.32 -12.06 17.37
N MET A 37 -4.09 -13.16 18.08
CA MET A 37 -4.73 -14.45 17.78
C MET A 37 -6.21 -14.49 18.15
N ASP A 38 -6.69 -13.59 19.00
CA ASP A 38 -8.11 -13.43 19.33
C ASP A 38 -8.81 -12.37 18.43
N ASP A 39 -8.06 -11.61 17.62
CA ASP A 39 -8.58 -10.55 16.77
C ASP A 39 -9.25 -11.11 15.48
N PRO A 40 -10.52 -10.73 15.19
CA PRO A 40 -11.23 -11.23 14.01
C PRO A 40 -10.67 -10.77 12.67
N VAL A 41 -10.11 -9.56 12.58
CA VAL A 41 -9.54 -9.04 11.33
C VAL A 41 -8.23 -9.77 11.03
N VAL A 42 -7.41 -10.01 12.04
CA VAL A 42 -6.19 -10.80 11.92
C VAL A 42 -6.50 -12.21 11.43
N ASN A 43 -7.44 -12.92 12.05
CA ASN A 43 -7.69 -14.32 11.72
C ASN A 43 -8.52 -14.52 10.44
N ASN A 44 -9.59 -13.74 10.27
CA ASN A 44 -10.58 -14.01 9.22
C ASN A 44 -10.26 -13.25 7.91
N PHE A 45 -9.37 -12.26 7.95
CA PHE A 45 -8.97 -11.50 6.78
C PHE A 45 -7.48 -11.69 6.48
N TYR A 46 -6.58 -11.17 7.33
CA TYR A 46 -5.14 -11.19 7.02
C TYR A 46 -4.57 -12.60 6.95
N LYS A 47 -4.87 -13.47 7.91
CA LYS A 47 -4.35 -14.84 7.93
C LYS A 47 -5.02 -15.76 6.89
N ALA A 48 -6.27 -15.48 6.55
CA ALA A 48 -7.05 -16.30 5.63
C ALA A 48 -6.72 -15.99 4.17
N LEU A 49 -6.66 -14.71 3.82
CA LEU A 49 -6.58 -14.24 2.43
C LEU A 49 -5.31 -13.43 2.15
N GLY A 50 -4.62 -12.96 3.18
CA GLY A 50 -3.60 -11.92 3.05
C GLY A 50 -4.23 -10.57 2.70
N THR A 51 -3.41 -9.62 2.25
CA THR A 51 -3.91 -8.32 1.81
C THR A 51 -4.78 -8.43 0.55
N MET A 52 -4.57 -9.46 -0.28
CA MET A 52 -5.31 -9.70 -1.53
C MET A 52 -6.82 -9.72 -1.36
N GLY A 53 -7.36 -10.09 -0.20
CA GLY A 53 -8.80 -9.98 0.09
C GLY A 53 -9.35 -8.56 -0.03
N MET A 54 -8.50 -7.54 -0.04
CA MET A 54 -8.90 -6.16 -0.32
C MET A 54 -9.29 -5.97 -1.79
N ALA A 55 -8.78 -6.79 -2.72
CA ALA A 55 -9.16 -6.75 -4.12
C ALA A 55 -10.65 -7.04 -4.32
N ASP A 56 -11.19 -8.03 -3.61
CA ASP A 56 -12.61 -8.38 -3.65
C ASP A 56 -13.47 -7.19 -3.23
N TYR A 57 -13.12 -6.58 -2.10
CA TYR A 57 -13.84 -5.43 -1.58
C TYR A 57 -13.75 -4.22 -2.51
N GLN A 58 -12.56 -3.90 -3.01
CA GLN A 58 -12.34 -2.74 -3.88
C GLN A 58 -12.98 -2.91 -5.26
N ASN A 59 -12.98 -4.12 -5.81
CA ASN A 59 -13.75 -4.44 -7.01
C ASN A 59 -15.27 -4.31 -6.78
N TYR A 60 -15.76 -4.72 -5.61
CA TYR A 60 -17.17 -4.61 -5.24
C TYR A 60 -17.62 -3.15 -5.09
N VAL A 61 -16.86 -2.30 -4.39
CA VAL A 61 -17.24 -0.89 -4.17
C VAL A 61 -16.90 0.03 -5.36
N GLY A 62 -16.21 -0.48 -6.38
CA GLY A 62 -15.81 0.33 -7.54
C GLY A 62 -14.60 1.23 -7.26
N GLY A 63 -13.68 0.79 -6.40
CA GLY A 63 -12.46 1.51 -6.03
C GLY A 63 -11.16 0.87 -6.53
N LEU A 64 -11.23 -0.25 -7.26
CA LEU A 64 -10.08 -0.97 -7.79
C LEU A 64 -9.60 -0.36 -9.13
N PRO A 65 -8.34 0.08 -9.26
CA PRO A 65 -7.82 0.59 -10.53
C PRO A 65 -7.81 -0.47 -11.63
N VAL A 66 -8.43 -0.14 -12.75
CA VAL A 66 -8.48 -0.99 -13.95
C VAL A 66 -8.07 -0.18 -15.16
N ARG A 67 -7.13 -0.71 -15.95
CA ARG A 67 -6.63 -0.13 -17.20
C ARG A 67 -6.28 1.36 -17.07
N ASN A 68 -5.22 1.63 -16.33
CA ASN A 68 -4.76 2.99 -15.99
C ASN A 68 -5.86 3.83 -15.32
N PHE A 69 -6.53 3.32 -14.28
CA PHE A 69 -7.60 4.05 -13.59
C PHE A 69 -8.76 4.50 -14.50
N SER A 70 -9.06 3.78 -15.60
CA SER A 70 -10.21 4.12 -16.45
C SER A 70 -11.54 3.54 -15.93
N SER A 71 -11.47 2.53 -15.05
CA SER A 71 -12.61 1.88 -14.38
C SER A 71 -12.23 1.51 -12.95
N GLY A 72 -13.23 1.49 -12.06
CA GLY A 72 -13.10 1.11 -10.65
C GLY A 72 -13.44 -0.35 -10.39
N GLN A 73 -13.84 -1.09 -11.43
CA GLN A 73 -14.27 -2.49 -11.35
C GLN A 73 -13.73 -3.27 -12.55
N PHE A 74 -13.16 -4.45 -12.28
CA PHE A 74 -12.63 -5.37 -13.28
C PHE A 74 -13.65 -6.44 -13.67
N SER A 75 -14.43 -6.93 -12.70
CA SER A 75 -15.49 -7.92 -12.91
C SER A 75 -16.76 -7.57 -12.14
N ASP A 76 -17.91 -7.72 -12.77
CA ASP A 76 -19.22 -7.50 -12.15
C ASP A 76 -19.77 -8.82 -11.56
N VAL A 77 -19.35 -9.10 -10.32
CA VAL A 77 -19.76 -10.32 -9.59
C VAL A 77 -21.28 -10.36 -9.37
N SER A 78 -21.96 -9.21 -9.33
CA SER A 78 -23.43 -9.16 -9.21
C SER A 78 -24.16 -9.71 -10.43
N LYS A 79 -23.49 -9.72 -11.59
CA LYS A 79 -23.99 -10.34 -12.84
C LYS A 79 -23.51 -11.79 -13.02
N GLY A 80 -22.83 -12.36 -12.03
CA GLY A 80 -22.32 -13.72 -12.06
C GLY A 80 -20.95 -13.87 -12.75
N GLU A 81 -20.21 -12.77 -12.94
CA GLU A 81 -18.82 -12.85 -13.39
C GLU A 81 -17.90 -13.36 -12.27
N THR A 82 -16.87 -14.13 -12.63
CA THR A 82 -15.86 -14.59 -11.68
C THR A 82 -14.71 -13.59 -11.63
N PHE A 83 -14.49 -12.96 -10.47
CA PHE A 83 -13.33 -12.11 -10.26
C PHE A 83 -12.10 -12.95 -9.88
N LYS A 84 -11.35 -13.39 -10.88
CA LYS A 84 -10.16 -14.24 -10.68
C LYS A 84 -9.02 -13.55 -9.94
N MET A 85 -8.95 -12.22 -10.02
CA MET A 85 -7.98 -11.40 -9.30
C MET A 85 -8.46 -11.07 -7.87
N GLY A 86 -9.46 -11.79 -7.36
CA GLY A 86 -9.91 -11.72 -5.99
C GLY A 86 -9.05 -12.55 -5.05
N GLY A 87 -8.93 -12.13 -3.79
CA GLY A 87 -8.26 -12.88 -2.74
C GLY A 87 -8.93 -14.22 -2.49
N ASP A 88 -10.26 -14.29 -2.55
CA ASP A 88 -11.02 -15.54 -2.40
C ASP A 88 -10.65 -16.57 -3.49
N PHE A 89 -10.66 -16.14 -4.76
CA PHE A 89 -10.32 -17.01 -5.88
C PHE A 89 -8.86 -17.46 -5.82
N ILE A 90 -7.94 -16.52 -5.56
CA ILE A 90 -6.51 -16.79 -5.47
C ILE A 90 -6.21 -17.74 -4.30
N ALA A 91 -6.88 -17.58 -3.16
CA ALA A 91 -6.69 -18.43 -2.00
C ALA A 91 -7.07 -19.88 -2.26
N GLU A 92 -8.23 -20.11 -2.89
CA GLU A 92 -8.67 -21.45 -3.28
C GLU A 92 -7.71 -22.07 -4.30
N LEU A 93 -7.39 -21.33 -5.37
CA LEU A 93 -6.51 -21.78 -6.44
C LEU A 93 -5.13 -22.19 -5.92
N ASN A 94 -4.49 -21.29 -5.17
CA ASN A 94 -3.11 -21.46 -4.73
C ASN A 94 -3.01 -22.57 -3.67
N THR A 95 -3.96 -22.64 -2.73
CA THR A 95 -4.01 -23.74 -1.75
C THR A 95 -4.24 -25.09 -2.43
N GLY A 96 -5.11 -25.14 -3.45
CA GLY A 96 -5.35 -26.34 -4.25
C GLY A 96 -4.11 -26.87 -4.97
N ARG A 97 -3.12 -26.00 -5.21
CA ARG A 97 -1.82 -26.32 -5.84
C ARG A 97 -0.68 -26.56 -4.83
N GLY A 98 -0.96 -26.47 -3.52
CA GLY A 98 0.03 -26.66 -2.46
C GLY A 98 0.75 -25.39 -1.99
N GLY A 99 0.29 -24.21 -2.43
CA GLY A 99 0.73 -22.90 -1.92
C GLY A 99 0.25 -22.63 -0.49
N LYS A 100 0.69 -21.53 0.10
CA LYS A 100 0.38 -21.16 1.50
C LYS A 100 -0.17 -19.75 1.58
N HIS A 101 -1.13 -19.52 2.48
CA HIS A 101 -1.71 -18.19 2.78
C HIS A 101 -1.39 -17.67 4.19
N ASN A 102 -0.66 -18.47 4.97
CA ASN A 102 -0.29 -18.18 6.35
C ASN A 102 1.24 -18.13 6.54
N HIS A 103 1.93 -17.42 5.66
CA HIS A 103 3.37 -17.25 5.72
C HIS A 103 3.73 -16.06 6.65
N ALA A 104 4.70 -16.28 7.54
CA ALA A 104 5.18 -15.26 8.46
C ALA A 104 6.30 -14.44 7.80
N CYS A 105 6.17 -13.12 7.78
CA CYS A 105 7.23 -12.23 7.27
C CYS A 105 8.50 -12.23 8.13
N MET A 106 8.37 -12.50 9.43
CA MET A 106 9.48 -12.59 10.37
C MET A 106 9.20 -13.65 11.45
N PRO A 107 10.25 -14.19 12.10
CA PRO A 107 10.09 -15.10 13.23
C PRO A 107 9.16 -14.53 14.30
N GLY A 108 8.16 -15.32 14.71
CA GLY A 108 7.22 -14.95 15.77
C GLY A 108 6.01 -14.11 15.31
N CYS A 109 5.91 -13.70 14.04
CA CYS A 109 4.71 -13.05 13.53
C CYS A 109 3.53 -14.04 13.53
N VAL A 110 2.52 -13.76 14.36
CA VAL A 110 1.30 -14.58 14.48
C VAL A 110 0.18 -14.16 13.51
N ILE A 111 0.31 -12.99 12.88
CA ILE A 111 -0.63 -12.49 11.85
C ILE A 111 -0.51 -13.34 10.59
N GLN A 112 0.73 -13.61 10.15
CA GLN A 112 1.02 -14.47 9.01
C GLN A 112 0.28 -14.08 7.72
N CYS A 113 0.22 -12.79 7.40
CA CYS A 113 -0.56 -12.28 6.25
C CYS A 113 0.05 -12.56 4.87
N SER A 114 1.31 -12.97 4.81
CA SER A 114 2.00 -13.23 3.55
C SER A 114 1.55 -14.57 2.97
N ASN A 115 1.72 -14.72 1.66
CA ASN A 115 1.45 -15.97 0.95
C ASN A 115 2.68 -16.46 0.19
N VAL A 116 2.70 -17.75 -0.09
CA VAL A 116 3.65 -18.42 -0.99
C VAL A 116 2.83 -18.87 -2.19
N TYR A 117 2.97 -18.18 -3.31
CA TYR A 117 2.26 -18.48 -4.54
C TYR A 117 3.03 -19.50 -5.37
N VAL A 118 2.35 -20.58 -5.78
CA VAL A 118 2.96 -21.69 -6.51
C VAL A 118 2.30 -21.88 -7.89
N ASP A 119 3.08 -22.44 -8.82
CA ASP A 119 2.57 -22.88 -10.12
C ASP A 119 1.66 -24.11 -10.00
N GLU A 120 1.12 -24.57 -11.13
CA GLU A 120 0.27 -25.77 -11.21
C GLU A 120 0.92 -27.07 -10.70
N ASN A 121 2.26 -27.10 -10.62
CA ASN A 121 3.04 -28.24 -10.14
C ASN A 121 3.49 -28.08 -8.68
N GLY A 122 3.02 -27.03 -7.99
CA GLY A 122 3.37 -26.74 -6.60
C GLY A 122 4.77 -26.14 -6.41
N LYS A 123 5.41 -25.66 -7.48
CA LYS A 123 6.69 -24.96 -7.39
C LYS A 123 6.45 -23.49 -7.10
N GLU A 124 7.13 -22.96 -6.08
CA GLU A 124 7.07 -21.54 -5.73
C GLU A 124 7.48 -20.64 -6.92
N ILE A 125 6.62 -19.67 -7.23
CA ILE A 125 6.87 -18.60 -8.18
C ILE A 125 7.30 -17.34 -7.41
N VAL A 126 6.46 -16.88 -6.48
CA VAL A 126 6.67 -15.62 -5.78
C VAL A 126 6.03 -15.65 -4.40
N SER A 127 6.67 -14.95 -3.47
CA SER A 127 6.20 -14.75 -2.11
C SER A 127 6.53 -13.34 -1.67
N PRO A 128 5.56 -12.46 -1.34
CA PRO A 128 4.11 -12.59 -1.48
C PRO A 128 3.52 -12.01 -2.77
N VAL A 129 2.27 -12.38 -3.08
CA VAL A 129 1.35 -11.56 -3.89
C VAL A 129 0.53 -10.68 -2.95
N GLU A 130 0.73 -9.36 -3.01
CA GLU A 130 0.03 -8.38 -2.18
C GLU A 130 -1.05 -7.63 -2.99
N TYR A 131 -2.03 -7.06 -2.30
CA TYR A 131 -3.13 -6.29 -2.92
C TYR A 131 -2.65 -5.18 -3.86
N GLU A 132 -1.68 -4.39 -3.44
CA GLU A 132 -1.15 -3.28 -4.24
C GLU A 132 -0.51 -3.76 -5.55
N THR A 133 0.23 -4.87 -5.49
CA THR A 133 0.82 -5.49 -6.67
C THR A 133 -0.28 -6.00 -7.60
N LEU A 134 -1.31 -6.63 -7.03
CA LEU A 134 -2.48 -7.08 -7.77
C LEU A 134 -3.22 -5.93 -8.45
N GLY A 135 -3.43 -4.82 -7.74
CA GLY A 135 -4.11 -3.65 -8.25
C GLY A 135 -3.32 -2.97 -9.37
N LEU A 136 -2.05 -2.64 -9.14
CA LEU A 136 -1.28 -1.80 -10.07
C LEU A 136 -0.54 -2.58 -11.16
N LEU A 137 0.11 -3.70 -10.81
CA LEU A 137 0.80 -4.55 -11.78
C LEU A 137 -0.15 -5.57 -12.43
N GLY A 138 -1.32 -5.78 -11.84
CA GLY A 138 -2.38 -6.65 -12.35
C GLY A 138 -3.48 -5.87 -13.08
N THR A 139 -4.57 -5.55 -12.37
CA THR A 139 -5.82 -5.06 -12.98
C THR A 139 -5.67 -3.70 -13.65
N ASN A 140 -4.84 -2.80 -13.11
CA ASN A 140 -4.52 -1.52 -13.71
C ASN A 140 -3.75 -1.68 -15.03
N CYS A 141 -3.04 -2.78 -15.21
CA CYS A 141 -2.39 -3.16 -16.46
C CYS A 141 -3.29 -4.01 -17.37
N GLY A 142 -4.50 -4.37 -16.93
CA GLY A 142 -5.44 -5.22 -17.68
C GLY A 142 -5.25 -6.73 -17.48
N ILE A 143 -4.37 -7.15 -16.57
CA ILE A 143 -4.14 -8.57 -16.25
C ILE A 143 -5.28 -9.11 -15.38
N GLY A 144 -5.92 -10.18 -15.86
CA GLY A 144 -7.03 -10.87 -15.20
C GLY A 144 -6.72 -12.30 -14.75
N GLU A 145 -5.48 -12.78 -14.95
CA GLU A 145 -5.07 -14.13 -14.58
C GLU A 145 -4.00 -14.12 -13.46
N PRO A 146 -4.24 -14.79 -12.31
CA PRO A 146 -3.30 -14.79 -11.18
C PRO A 146 -1.89 -15.31 -11.50
N ASP A 147 -1.77 -16.33 -12.36
CA ASP A 147 -0.47 -16.90 -12.75
C ASP A 147 0.39 -15.88 -13.53
N GLN A 148 -0.25 -15.04 -14.34
CA GLN A 148 0.42 -13.96 -15.08
C GLN A 148 0.92 -12.86 -14.12
N LEU A 149 0.09 -12.46 -13.15
CA LEU A 149 0.48 -11.53 -12.11
C LEU A 149 1.66 -12.07 -11.28
N ALA A 150 1.60 -13.34 -10.88
CA ALA A 150 2.67 -13.96 -10.09
C ALA A 150 4.01 -13.96 -10.83
N ALA A 151 4.00 -14.24 -12.15
CA ALA A 151 5.19 -14.17 -12.98
C ALA A 151 5.76 -12.75 -13.10
N LEU A 152 4.92 -11.74 -13.31
CA LEU A 152 5.36 -10.33 -13.36
C LEU A 152 5.91 -9.85 -12.02
N ASN A 153 5.22 -10.19 -10.93
CA ASN A 153 5.65 -9.88 -9.57
C ASN A 153 7.02 -10.52 -9.27
N HIS A 154 7.24 -11.76 -9.69
CA HIS A 154 8.56 -12.41 -9.59
C HIS A 154 9.66 -11.60 -10.29
N ILE A 155 9.41 -11.14 -11.53
CA ILE A 155 10.39 -10.34 -12.29
C ILE A 155 10.68 -9.01 -11.58
N ALA A 156 9.65 -8.33 -11.08
CA ALA A 156 9.79 -7.07 -10.34
C ALA A 156 10.58 -7.25 -9.05
N ASN A 157 10.30 -8.32 -8.28
CA ASN A 157 11.02 -8.66 -7.06
C ASN A 157 12.50 -8.99 -7.34
N ASP A 158 12.80 -9.76 -8.38
CA ASP A 158 14.19 -10.07 -8.76
C ASP A 158 14.95 -8.82 -9.27
N LEU A 159 14.24 -7.88 -9.91
CA LEU A 159 14.79 -6.58 -10.28
C LEU A 159 15.04 -5.67 -9.08
N GLY A 160 14.25 -5.81 -8.01
CA GLY A 160 14.23 -4.91 -6.86
C GLY A 160 13.58 -3.56 -7.19
N VAL A 161 12.47 -3.59 -7.93
CA VAL A 161 11.66 -2.40 -8.27
C VAL A 161 10.30 -2.46 -7.58
N ASP A 162 9.73 -1.29 -7.29
CA ASP A 162 8.39 -1.18 -6.71
C ASP A 162 7.31 -1.57 -7.74
N THR A 163 6.41 -2.48 -7.36
CA THR A 163 5.33 -2.98 -8.22
C THR A 163 4.22 -1.96 -8.44
N ILE A 164 4.00 -1.02 -7.51
CA ILE A 164 3.02 0.07 -7.66
C ILE A 164 3.48 1.01 -8.78
N GLU A 165 4.67 1.61 -8.62
CA GLU A 165 5.26 2.53 -9.59
C GLU A 165 5.45 1.84 -10.96
N THR A 166 5.96 0.61 -10.95
CA THR A 166 6.17 -0.17 -12.19
C THR A 166 4.86 -0.47 -12.90
N GLY A 167 3.82 -0.90 -12.17
CA GLY A 167 2.51 -1.19 -12.75
C GLY A 167 1.82 0.05 -13.31
N ALA A 168 1.85 1.17 -12.58
CA ALA A 168 1.34 2.44 -13.08
C ALA A 168 2.09 2.93 -14.32
N MET A 169 3.43 2.79 -14.35
CA MET A 169 4.26 3.13 -15.51
C MET A 169 3.90 2.27 -16.73
N LEU A 170 3.74 0.96 -16.58
CA LEU A 170 3.34 0.05 -17.65
C LEU A 170 1.94 0.40 -18.19
N ALA A 171 0.98 0.70 -17.31
CA ALA A 171 -0.35 1.14 -17.69
C ALA A 171 -0.34 2.45 -18.50
N VAL A 172 0.54 3.39 -18.14
CA VAL A 172 0.77 4.64 -18.90
C VAL A 172 1.38 4.36 -20.28
N LEU A 173 2.31 3.40 -20.41
CA LEU A 173 2.84 3.00 -21.71
C LEU A 173 1.76 2.37 -22.62
N MET A 174 0.85 1.59 -22.04
CA MET A 174 -0.30 1.02 -22.76
C MET A 174 -1.31 2.12 -23.16
N GLU A 175 -1.58 3.10 -22.28
CA GLU A 175 -2.36 4.30 -22.61
C GLU A 175 -1.74 5.11 -23.76
N ALA A 176 -0.41 5.14 -23.86
CA ALA A 176 0.30 5.77 -24.96
C ALA A 176 0.16 5.03 -26.31
N GLY A 177 -0.48 3.86 -26.32
CA GLY A 177 -0.68 3.03 -27.52
C GLY A 177 0.52 2.18 -27.91
N LEU A 178 1.48 1.95 -27.00
CA LEU A 178 2.62 1.08 -27.27
C LEU A 178 2.28 -0.41 -27.20
N ALA A 179 1.21 -0.76 -26.49
CA ALA A 179 0.63 -2.10 -26.43
C ALA A 179 -0.82 -2.03 -25.94
N GLU A 180 -1.56 -3.12 -26.13
CA GLU A 180 -2.90 -3.29 -25.57
C GLU A 180 -2.82 -3.58 -24.06
N PHE A 181 -3.85 -3.18 -23.31
CA PHE A 181 -3.97 -3.56 -21.90
C PHE A 181 -4.03 -5.08 -21.75
N GLY A 182 -3.13 -5.63 -20.93
CA GLY A 182 -2.98 -7.05 -20.68
C GLY A 182 -1.94 -7.75 -21.56
N ASP A 183 -1.18 -7.01 -22.37
CA ASP A 183 -0.08 -7.57 -23.18
C ASP A 183 1.10 -7.98 -22.30
N MET A 184 1.11 -9.26 -21.91
CA MET A 184 2.14 -9.86 -21.08
C MET A 184 3.55 -9.84 -21.69
N ASP A 185 3.65 -10.00 -23.01
CA ASP A 185 4.94 -10.04 -23.69
C ASP A 185 5.56 -8.63 -23.68
N PHE A 186 4.76 -7.60 -23.95
CA PHE A 186 5.18 -6.21 -23.84
C PHE A 186 5.62 -5.87 -22.42
N MET A 187 4.81 -6.22 -21.40
CA MET A 187 5.14 -5.92 -20.00
C MET A 187 6.45 -6.59 -19.57
N THR A 188 6.63 -7.87 -19.93
CA THR A 188 7.86 -8.62 -19.64
C THR A 188 9.07 -8.01 -20.37
N GLN A 189 8.90 -7.62 -21.63
CA GLN A 189 9.95 -6.98 -22.41
C GLN A 189 10.33 -5.62 -21.80
N ALA A 190 9.37 -4.79 -21.39
CA ALA A 190 9.65 -3.50 -20.75
C ALA A 190 10.50 -3.66 -19.47
N LEU A 191 10.20 -4.67 -18.64
CA LEU A 191 11.02 -5.02 -17.48
C LEU A 191 12.42 -5.52 -17.87
N ALA A 192 12.53 -6.28 -18.97
CA ALA A 192 13.82 -6.71 -19.50
C ALA A 192 14.67 -5.54 -20.03
N GLU A 193 14.05 -4.54 -20.67
CA GLU A 193 14.72 -3.30 -21.09
C GLU A 193 15.27 -2.54 -19.88
N ILE A 194 14.46 -2.39 -18.80
CA ILE A 194 14.90 -1.78 -17.53
C ILE A 194 16.09 -2.55 -16.95
N ARG A 195 16.02 -3.88 -16.88
CA ARG A 195 17.10 -4.75 -16.39
C ARG A 195 18.39 -4.55 -17.18
N ALA A 196 18.28 -4.51 -18.50
CA ALA A 196 19.42 -4.37 -19.40
C ALA A 196 19.98 -2.94 -19.43
N GLY A 197 19.21 -1.94 -18.98
CA GLY A 197 19.62 -0.54 -19.00
C GLY A 197 19.81 -0.01 -20.42
N THR A 198 18.99 -0.48 -21.36
CA THR A 198 18.96 0.04 -22.73
C THR A 198 18.51 1.51 -22.74
N GLU A 199 18.61 2.19 -23.88
CA GLU A 199 18.10 3.57 -23.97
C GLU A 199 16.60 3.65 -23.66
N GLN A 200 15.81 2.67 -24.11
CA GLN A 200 14.39 2.59 -23.78
C GLN A 200 14.16 2.25 -22.30
N GLY A 201 14.91 1.29 -21.76
CA GLY A 201 14.85 0.91 -20.35
C GLY A 201 15.20 2.06 -19.41
N LYS A 202 16.16 2.91 -19.78
CA LYS A 202 16.51 4.13 -19.03
C LYS A 202 15.36 5.12 -18.96
N ILE A 203 14.57 5.25 -20.04
CA ILE A 203 13.36 6.08 -20.07
C ILE A 203 12.30 5.47 -19.14
N TYR A 204 12.03 4.17 -19.25
CA TYR A 204 11.03 3.49 -18.41
C TYR A 204 11.40 3.53 -16.91
N ALA A 205 12.69 3.42 -16.59
CA ALA A 205 13.21 3.50 -15.22
C ALA A 205 13.10 4.90 -14.58
N GLN A 206 12.61 5.92 -15.30
CA GLN A 206 12.42 7.27 -14.77
C GLN A 206 11.13 7.44 -13.93
N GLY A 207 10.24 6.43 -13.92
CA GLY A 207 8.98 6.42 -13.18
C GLY A 207 7.79 6.94 -13.99
N THR A 208 6.58 6.68 -13.50
CA THR A 208 5.28 6.94 -14.14
C THR A 208 5.15 8.38 -14.59
N ALA A 209 5.52 9.34 -13.73
CA ALA A 209 5.41 10.77 -14.04
C ALA A 209 6.22 11.16 -15.29
N ARG A 210 7.50 10.78 -15.32
CA ARG A 210 8.43 11.14 -16.41
C ARG A 210 8.15 10.36 -17.68
N VAL A 211 7.70 9.10 -17.56
CA VAL A 211 7.24 8.31 -18.71
C VAL A 211 5.99 8.95 -19.32
N GLY A 212 5.02 9.34 -18.51
CA GLY A 212 3.82 10.05 -18.97
C GLY A 212 4.15 11.34 -19.71
N GLU A 213 5.05 12.17 -19.15
CA GLU A 213 5.58 13.36 -19.82
C GLU A 213 6.27 13.04 -21.15
N HIS A 214 7.15 12.03 -21.19
CA HIS A 214 7.90 11.65 -22.39
C HIS A 214 6.99 11.24 -23.56
N PHE A 215 5.92 10.50 -23.27
CA PHE A 215 4.97 10.00 -24.27
C PHE A 215 3.73 10.89 -24.44
N ASN A 216 3.67 12.05 -23.78
CA ASN A 216 2.55 13.00 -23.81
C ASN A 216 1.20 12.38 -23.40
N VAL A 217 1.22 11.45 -22.45
CA VAL A 217 0.01 10.78 -21.93
C VAL A 217 -0.76 11.74 -21.04
N GLN A 218 -2.09 11.79 -21.19
CA GLN A 218 -2.95 12.67 -20.41
C GLN A 218 -3.30 12.08 -19.03
N ARG A 219 -3.59 10.77 -18.99
CA ARG A 219 -3.92 10.07 -17.76
C ARG A 219 -2.66 9.52 -17.09
N VAL A 220 -2.04 10.34 -16.24
CA VAL A 220 -0.83 9.99 -15.49
C VAL A 220 -1.15 10.02 -13.99
N PRO A 221 -1.37 8.85 -13.34
CA PRO A 221 -1.92 8.77 -11.98
C PRO A 221 -0.83 8.98 -10.92
N VAL A 222 -0.33 10.21 -10.77
CA VAL A 222 0.76 10.55 -9.82
C VAL A 222 0.42 11.74 -8.92
N ILE A 223 0.92 11.71 -7.68
CA ILE A 223 0.99 12.86 -6.76
C ILE A 223 2.45 12.98 -6.31
N LYS A 224 3.00 14.20 -6.24
CA LYS A 224 4.44 14.41 -5.97
C LYS A 224 5.37 13.58 -6.87
N LYS A 225 4.92 13.29 -8.10
CA LYS A 225 5.58 12.42 -9.11
C LYS A 225 5.72 10.93 -8.73
N GLN A 226 5.02 10.47 -7.70
CA GLN A 226 4.90 9.06 -7.31
C GLN A 226 3.54 8.52 -7.73
N ALA A 227 3.50 7.29 -8.25
CA ALA A 227 2.26 6.62 -8.65
C ALA A 227 1.28 6.46 -7.48
N ILE A 228 0.00 6.69 -7.76
CA ILE A 228 -1.10 6.44 -6.83
C ILE A 228 -1.25 4.94 -6.57
N SER A 229 -1.44 4.59 -5.31
CA SER A 229 -1.73 3.23 -4.83
C SER A 229 -3.04 2.64 -5.38
N ALA A 230 -3.33 1.38 -5.04
CA ALA A 230 -4.45 0.60 -5.58
C ALA A 230 -5.83 1.07 -5.12
N TYR A 231 -5.96 2.28 -4.56
CA TYR A 231 -7.21 2.86 -4.12
C TYR A 231 -7.56 4.05 -5.01
N ASP A 232 -8.60 3.93 -5.84
CA ASP A 232 -9.02 5.05 -6.68
C ASP A 232 -9.60 6.19 -5.80
N PRO A 233 -8.98 7.39 -5.79
CA PRO A 233 -9.37 8.48 -4.92
C PRO A 233 -10.79 9.00 -5.19
N ARG A 234 -11.38 8.71 -6.37
CA ARG A 234 -12.79 9.05 -6.66
C ARG A 234 -13.78 8.25 -5.83
N THR A 235 -13.40 7.04 -5.40
CA THR A 235 -14.23 6.17 -4.56
C THR A 235 -13.74 6.18 -3.11
N ILE A 236 -12.42 6.17 -2.90
CA ILE A 236 -11.78 6.07 -1.58
C ILE A 236 -11.18 7.42 -1.18
N GLU A 237 -12.03 8.44 -1.02
CA GLU A 237 -11.60 9.83 -0.84
C GLU A 237 -10.75 10.03 0.42
N GLY A 238 -11.04 9.30 1.52
CA GLY A 238 -10.24 9.38 2.75
C GLY A 238 -8.77 9.01 2.52
N THR A 239 -8.50 7.94 1.77
CA THR A 239 -7.14 7.56 1.36
C THR A 239 -6.57 8.53 0.33
N GLY A 240 -7.40 9.02 -0.60
CA GLY A 240 -7.03 10.07 -1.55
C GLY A 240 -6.48 11.32 -0.87
N ILE A 241 -7.20 11.84 0.13
CA ILE A 241 -6.77 12.99 0.94
C ILE A 241 -5.45 12.71 1.65
N SER A 242 -5.27 11.52 2.23
CA SER A 242 -4.00 11.14 2.85
C SER A 242 -2.83 11.19 1.86
N MET A 243 -3.00 10.62 0.67
CA MET A 243 -1.98 10.62 -0.40
C MET A 243 -1.68 12.02 -0.94
N MET A 244 -2.68 12.90 -0.96
CA MET A 244 -2.49 14.31 -1.34
C MET A 244 -1.55 15.02 -0.36
N VAL A 245 -1.75 14.87 0.95
CA VAL A 245 -1.05 15.70 1.96
C VAL A 245 0.19 15.07 2.57
N THR A 246 0.30 13.74 2.58
CA THR A 246 1.40 13.05 3.26
C THR A 246 2.75 13.45 2.66
N ALA A 247 3.75 13.53 3.52
CA ALA A 247 5.11 13.86 3.13
C ALA A 247 5.77 12.73 2.30
N GLN A 248 5.29 11.51 2.43
CA GLN A 248 5.85 10.34 1.75
C GLN A 248 5.56 10.33 0.24
N GLY A 249 4.54 11.07 -0.22
CA GLY A 249 4.05 11.05 -1.60
C GLY A 249 2.73 10.30 -1.73
N ALA A 250 2.45 9.69 -2.87
CA ALA A 250 1.16 9.01 -3.12
C ALA A 250 1.05 7.64 -2.41
N ASP A 251 1.30 7.59 -1.11
CA ASP A 251 1.37 6.39 -0.29
C ASP A 251 0.10 6.21 0.58
N HIS A 252 -0.64 5.14 0.34
CA HIS A 252 -1.81 4.80 1.14
C HIS A 252 -1.46 4.35 2.55
N THR A 253 -0.29 3.73 2.76
CA THR A 253 0.09 3.18 4.06
C THR A 253 0.17 4.26 5.12
N ALA A 254 0.53 5.49 4.72
CA ALA A 254 0.52 6.68 5.56
C ALA A 254 -0.85 7.00 6.18
N GLY A 255 -1.97 6.60 5.55
CA GLY A 255 -3.31 6.98 6.04
C GLY A 255 -4.46 6.29 5.30
N ASN A 256 -4.48 4.95 5.29
CA ASN A 256 -5.46 4.18 4.50
C ASN A 256 -6.84 4.09 5.19
N LEU A 257 -7.89 4.49 4.47
CA LEU A 257 -9.29 4.43 4.90
C LEU A 257 -10.17 3.70 3.87
N PRO A 258 -9.84 2.43 3.53
CA PRO A 258 -10.36 1.78 2.33
C PRO A 258 -11.84 1.41 2.41
N ARG A 259 -12.42 1.37 3.61
CA ARG A 259 -13.82 0.96 3.88
C ARG A 259 -14.70 2.13 4.33
N LEU A 260 -14.18 3.35 4.33
CA LEU A 260 -14.91 4.52 4.77
C LEU A 260 -15.93 4.92 3.69
N ASN A 261 -17.19 5.11 4.08
CA ASN A 261 -18.23 5.59 3.17
C ASN A 261 -18.07 7.10 2.91
N SER A 262 -17.01 7.45 2.20
CA SER A 262 -16.49 8.82 2.14
C SER A 262 -17.47 9.81 1.52
N HIS A 263 -18.30 9.34 0.58
CA HIS A 263 -19.28 10.17 -0.14
C HIS A 263 -20.46 10.64 0.72
N GLU A 264 -20.70 9.98 1.87
CA GLU A 264 -21.69 10.43 2.86
C GLU A 264 -21.10 11.42 3.88
N MET A 265 -19.79 11.71 3.80
CA MET A 265 -19.08 12.55 4.75
C MET A 265 -18.77 13.93 4.17
N SER A 266 -18.73 14.92 5.07
CA SER A 266 -18.19 16.25 4.80
C SER A 266 -16.66 16.24 4.73
N LEU A 267 -16.08 17.29 4.14
CA LEU A 267 -14.62 17.47 4.09
C LEU A 267 -13.99 17.47 5.49
N ASP A 268 -14.60 18.16 6.46
CA ASP A 268 -14.10 18.24 7.83
C ASP A 268 -14.05 16.86 8.51
N GLU A 269 -15.06 16.02 8.27
CA GLU A 269 -15.08 14.65 8.80
C GLU A 269 -13.99 13.78 8.15
N LEU A 270 -13.78 13.93 6.84
CA LEU A 270 -12.73 13.21 6.11
C LEU A 270 -11.33 13.65 6.54
N MET A 271 -11.07 14.94 6.69
CA MET A 271 -9.78 15.45 7.17
C MET A 271 -9.48 14.96 8.59
N LYS A 272 -10.48 14.96 9.48
CA LYS A 272 -10.33 14.41 10.84
C LYS A 272 -10.02 12.92 10.83
N ALA A 273 -10.73 12.13 10.00
CA ALA A 273 -10.48 10.70 9.87
C ALA A 273 -9.10 10.41 9.28
N SER A 274 -8.70 11.15 8.24
CA SER A 274 -7.38 11.05 7.61
C SER A 274 -6.29 11.40 8.61
N LEU A 275 -6.33 12.56 9.27
CA LEU A 275 -5.34 12.96 10.28
C LEU A 275 -5.21 11.93 11.40
N ALA A 276 -6.34 11.48 11.98
CA ALA A 276 -6.32 10.48 13.05
C ALA A 276 -5.65 9.16 12.60
N THR A 277 -5.88 8.77 11.35
CA THR A 277 -5.27 7.56 10.77
C THR A 277 -3.78 7.77 10.51
N GLN A 278 -3.39 8.93 10.00
CA GLN A 278 -1.99 9.26 9.78
C GLN A 278 -1.19 9.32 11.08
N GLN A 279 -1.76 9.88 12.16
CA GLN A 279 -1.12 9.88 13.47
C GLN A 279 -0.87 8.46 13.98
N THR A 280 -1.86 7.58 13.89
CA THR A 280 -1.74 6.18 14.37
C THR A 280 -0.77 5.34 13.51
N VAL A 281 -0.70 5.58 12.20
CA VAL A 281 0.34 5.00 11.33
C VAL A 281 1.73 5.50 11.73
N ALA A 282 1.91 6.82 11.80
CA ALA A 282 3.20 7.41 12.13
C ALA A 282 3.71 6.96 13.51
N THR A 283 2.81 6.79 14.48
CA THR A 283 3.11 6.15 15.77
C THR A 283 3.61 4.72 15.58
N THR A 284 2.88 3.90 14.81
CA THR A 284 3.18 2.48 14.57
C THR A 284 4.55 2.30 13.90
N ASP A 285 4.84 3.11 12.88
CA ASP A 285 6.13 3.12 12.19
C ASP A 285 7.26 3.56 13.12
N SER A 286 7.03 4.59 13.94
CA SER A 286 8.02 5.11 14.89
C SER A 286 8.43 4.10 15.96
N ILE A 287 7.53 3.22 16.38
CA ILE A 287 7.81 2.18 17.39
C ILE A 287 8.21 0.84 16.79
N GLY A 288 8.21 0.70 15.45
CA GLY A 288 8.64 -0.50 14.74
C GLY A 288 7.68 -1.68 14.83
N LEU A 289 6.38 -1.43 15.00
CA LEU A 289 5.34 -2.46 14.92
C LEU A 289 4.74 -2.53 13.51
N CYS A 290 4.16 -3.68 13.16
CA CYS A 290 3.52 -3.85 11.86
C CYS A 290 2.15 -3.15 11.84
N ILE A 291 1.86 -2.43 10.74
CA ILE A 291 0.58 -1.75 10.51
C ILE A 291 -0.64 -2.69 10.60
N PHE A 292 -0.49 -3.99 10.27
CA PHE A 292 -1.58 -4.97 10.37
C PHE A 292 -1.87 -5.43 11.80
N GLY A 293 -1.04 -5.05 12.77
CA GLY A 293 -1.32 -5.22 14.20
C GLY A 293 -2.18 -4.10 14.80
N ARG A 294 -2.55 -3.09 14.01
CA ARG A 294 -3.20 -1.86 14.51
C ARG A 294 -4.58 -2.03 15.09
N THR A 295 -5.34 -3.05 14.67
CA THR A 295 -6.64 -3.37 15.29
C THR A 295 -6.49 -3.70 16.77
N VAL A 296 -5.32 -4.20 17.18
CA VAL A 296 -4.95 -4.41 18.58
C VAL A 296 -4.23 -3.19 19.16
N THR A 297 -3.21 -2.63 18.49
CA THR A 297 -2.37 -1.60 19.12
C THR A 297 -3.09 -0.27 19.34
N ASP A 298 -3.92 0.17 18.38
CA ASP A 298 -4.54 1.51 18.39
C ASP A 298 -5.53 1.68 19.56
N VAL A 299 -6.05 0.58 20.10
CA VAL A 299 -6.98 0.57 21.24
C VAL A 299 -6.33 0.14 22.56
N ASN A 300 -5.02 -0.14 22.58
CA ASN A 300 -4.29 -0.69 23.73
C ASN A 300 -3.01 0.11 24.09
N TYR A 301 -3.03 1.45 24.01
CA TYR A 301 -1.84 2.26 24.30
C TYR A 301 -1.30 2.16 25.72
N ASP A 302 -2.13 1.95 26.73
CA ASP A 302 -1.64 1.74 28.10
C ASP A 302 -0.81 0.45 28.20
N PHE A 303 -1.25 -0.62 27.52
CA PHE A 303 -0.49 -1.86 27.41
C PHE A 303 0.84 -1.64 26.68
N LEU A 304 0.86 -0.88 25.58
CA LEU A 304 2.09 -0.56 24.87
C LEU A 304 3.05 0.27 25.75
N ALA A 305 2.54 1.24 26.52
CA ALA A 305 3.34 2.02 27.45
C ALA A 305 4.01 1.12 28.49
N GLU A 306 3.25 0.20 29.09
CA GLU A 306 3.79 -0.79 30.04
C GLU A 306 4.87 -1.67 29.39
N ALA A 307 4.65 -2.14 28.16
CA ALA A 307 5.62 -2.98 27.45
C ALA A 307 6.93 -2.23 27.19
N VAL A 308 6.86 -0.97 26.73
CA VAL A 308 8.02 -0.11 26.49
C VAL A 308 8.73 0.23 27.80
N ASN A 309 7.99 0.60 28.85
CA ASN A 309 8.55 0.85 30.18
C ASN A 309 9.27 -0.38 30.75
N SER A 310 8.73 -1.58 30.53
CA SER A 310 9.35 -2.84 30.94
C SER A 310 10.62 -3.16 30.14
N ALA A 311 10.68 -2.76 28.87
CA ALA A 311 11.85 -2.95 28.03
C ALA A 311 12.98 -1.97 28.39
N PHE A 312 12.66 -0.69 28.61
CA PHE A 312 13.65 0.39 28.67
C PHE A 312 13.82 1.04 30.05
N GLY A 313 13.00 0.71 31.05
CA GLY A 313 13.02 1.36 32.37
C GLY A 313 12.53 2.81 32.33
N THR A 314 11.67 3.13 31.36
CA THR A 314 11.06 4.46 31.20
C THR A 314 9.78 4.60 32.04
N ASN A 315 9.19 5.80 32.04
CA ASN A 315 7.90 6.11 32.66
C ASN A 315 6.96 6.79 31.65
N ILE A 316 6.91 6.30 30.41
CA ILE A 316 5.99 6.83 29.39
C ILE A 316 4.54 6.44 29.71
N THR A 317 3.61 7.27 29.27
CA THR A 317 2.16 7.04 29.34
C THR A 317 1.58 6.83 27.94
N SER A 318 0.29 6.50 27.84
CA SER A 318 -0.39 6.37 26.54
C SER A 318 -0.37 7.66 25.70
N ASP A 319 -0.24 8.84 26.34
CA ASP A 319 -0.10 10.12 25.64
C ASP A 319 1.17 10.19 24.76
N PHE A 320 2.23 9.48 25.15
CA PHE A 320 3.47 9.39 24.36
C PHE A 320 3.21 8.91 22.93
N PHE A 321 2.32 7.92 22.75
CA PHE A 321 2.05 7.33 21.44
C PHE A 321 1.34 8.31 20.52
N ARG A 322 0.41 9.12 21.03
CA ARG A 322 -0.23 10.18 20.22
C ARG A 322 0.75 11.30 19.88
N GLN A 323 1.62 11.66 20.83
CA GLN A 323 2.59 12.72 20.65
C GLN A 323 3.64 12.33 19.59
N ILE A 324 4.24 11.14 19.68
CA ILE A 324 5.31 10.73 18.75
C ILE A 324 4.82 10.65 17.29
N GLY A 325 3.59 10.18 17.06
CA GLY A 325 3.00 10.18 15.72
C GLY A 325 2.74 11.59 15.18
N SER A 326 2.28 12.51 16.04
CA SER A 326 2.11 13.92 15.65
C SER A 326 3.45 14.60 15.36
N ASP A 327 4.45 14.39 16.22
CA ASP A 327 5.79 14.95 16.05
C ASP A 327 6.44 14.46 14.75
N ALA A 328 6.29 13.16 14.43
CA ALA A 328 6.77 12.60 13.17
C ALA A 328 6.14 13.32 11.96
N LEU A 329 4.82 13.44 11.90
CA LEU A 329 4.13 14.12 10.80
C LEU A 329 4.53 15.60 10.66
N VAL A 330 4.67 16.32 11.78
CA VAL A 330 5.13 17.72 11.78
C VAL A 330 6.56 17.83 11.25
N MET A 331 7.46 16.93 11.66
CA MET A 331 8.84 16.89 11.19
C MET A 331 8.92 16.57 9.69
N GLU A 332 8.17 15.59 9.22
CA GLU A 332 8.12 15.18 7.83
C GLU A 332 7.54 16.29 6.93
N ARG A 333 6.44 16.92 7.33
CA ARG A 333 5.86 18.07 6.62
C ARG A 333 6.86 19.22 6.53
N LYS A 334 7.53 19.54 7.63
CA LYS A 334 8.57 20.58 7.67
C LYS A 334 9.73 20.25 6.74
N PHE A 335 10.16 18.98 6.69
CA PHE A 335 11.20 18.55 5.76
C PHE A 335 10.79 18.82 4.31
N ASN A 336 9.57 18.43 3.91
CA ASN A 336 9.08 18.65 2.56
C ASN A 336 8.93 20.14 2.21
N GLN A 337 8.44 20.97 3.13
CA GLN A 337 8.38 22.42 2.95
C GLN A 337 9.78 23.01 2.72
N LEU A 338 10.79 22.57 3.47
CA LEU A 338 12.18 23.00 3.29
C LEU A 338 12.79 22.48 1.97
N ALA A 339 12.33 21.32 1.48
CA ALA A 339 12.72 20.78 0.19
C ALA A 339 12.01 21.45 -1.01
N GLY A 340 11.02 22.31 -0.75
CA GLY A 340 10.33 23.11 -1.76
C GLY A 340 8.96 22.57 -2.20
N PHE A 341 8.41 21.56 -1.53
CA PHE A 341 7.05 21.09 -1.79
C PHE A 341 6.02 22.11 -1.29
N GLY A 342 4.97 22.33 -2.08
CA GLY A 342 3.84 23.19 -1.72
C GLY A 342 2.50 22.64 -2.20
N GLU A 343 1.44 23.45 -2.08
CA GLU A 343 0.06 23.07 -2.41
C GLU A 343 -0.10 22.44 -3.80
N ALA A 344 0.63 22.94 -4.81
CA ALA A 344 0.56 22.41 -6.16
C ALA A 344 1.08 20.96 -6.29
N ASP A 345 1.98 20.53 -5.40
CA ASP A 345 2.51 19.16 -5.40
C ASP A 345 1.55 18.15 -4.75
N ASP A 346 0.59 18.64 -3.96
CA ASP A 346 -0.46 17.84 -3.29
C ASP A 346 -1.68 17.60 -4.20
N GLU A 347 -1.71 18.18 -5.40
CA GLU A 347 -2.87 18.14 -6.29
C GLU A 347 -2.98 16.81 -7.04
N LEU A 348 -4.21 16.32 -7.18
CA LEU A 348 -4.47 15.14 -8.01
C LEU A 348 -4.41 15.50 -9.51
N PRO A 349 -4.04 14.55 -10.37
CA PRO A 349 -4.17 14.70 -11.82
C PRO A 349 -5.60 15.07 -12.24
N SER A 350 -5.72 15.98 -13.22
CA SER A 350 -7.01 16.57 -13.60
C SER A 350 -8.10 15.57 -13.98
N PHE A 351 -7.72 14.40 -14.49
CA PHE A 351 -8.68 13.38 -14.90
C PHE A 351 -9.49 12.82 -13.73
N PHE A 352 -8.96 12.80 -12.49
CA PHE A 352 -9.73 12.38 -11.32
C PHE A 352 -10.91 13.32 -11.02
N TYR A 353 -10.81 14.59 -11.41
CA TYR A 353 -11.87 15.58 -11.27
C TYR A 353 -12.87 15.58 -12.44
N ASN A 354 -12.40 15.20 -13.63
CA ASN A 354 -13.15 15.40 -14.87
C ASN A 354 -13.75 14.11 -15.45
N GLU A 355 -13.18 12.96 -15.13
CA GLU A 355 -13.59 11.66 -15.70
C GLU A 355 -14.36 10.85 -14.64
N PRO A 356 -15.68 10.67 -14.81
CA PRO A 356 -16.48 9.78 -13.96
C PRO A 356 -15.90 8.37 -13.98
N LEU A 357 -15.85 7.71 -12.81
CA LEU A 357 -15.31 6.36 -12.66
C LEU A 357 -16.41 5.28 -12.71
N PRO A 358 -16.57 4.50 -13.79
CA PRO A 358 -17.53 3.39 -13.77
C PRO A 358 -17.14 2.34 -12.72
N PRO A 359 -18.11 1.68 -12.05
CA PRO A 359 -19.55 1.84 -12.21
C PRO A 359 -20.19 2.94 -11.34
N THR A 360 -19.45 3.51 -10.38
CA THR A 360 -19.97 4.52 -9.43
C THR A 360 -20.28 5.86 -10.12
N ASN A 361 -19.56 6.15 -11.20
CA ASN A 361 -19.51 7.43 -11.92
C ASN A 361 -19.14 8.61 -11.01
N HIS A 362 -18.44 8.33 -9.91
CA HIS A 362 -17.93 9.37 -9.03
C HIS A 362 -16.73 10.08 -9.67
N VAL A 363 -16.54 11.33 -9.25
CA VAL A 363 -15.34 12.15 -9.49
C VAL A 363 -14.82 12.63 -8.13
N MET A 364 -13.55 13.02 -8.07
CA MET A 364 -12.97 13.55 -6.85
C MET A 364 -13.62 14.89 -6.49
N ARG A 365 -14.03 15.06 -5.23
CA ARG A 365 -14.74 16.27 -4.77
C ARG A 365 -13.81 17.40 -4.31
N PHE A 366 -12.61 17.09 -3.85
CA PHE A 366 -11.74 18.03 -3.13
C PHE A 366 -10.38 18.20 -3.80
N HIS A 367 -9.90 19.43 -3.84
CA HIS A 367 -8.62 19.84 -4.39
C HIS A 367 -7.56 20.02 -3.30
N ALA A 368 -6.29 20.09 -3.69
CA ALA A 368 -5.17 20.33 -2.78
C ALA A 368 -5.40 21.53 -1.84
N LYS A 369 -5.94 22.64 -2.37
CA LYS A 369 -6.25 23.86 -1.60
C LYS A 369 -7.24 23.61 -0.46
N ASP A 370 -8.12 22.61 -0.60
CA ASP A 370 -9.19 22.34 0.36
C ASP A 370 -8.67 21.57 1.57
N VAL A 371 -7.52 20.88 1.45
CA VAL A 371 -6.97 19.97 2.48
C VAL A 371 -5.66 20.48 3.12
N GLN A 372 -5.21 21.69 2.79
CA GLN A 372 -3.94 22.24 3.29
C GLN A 372 -3.87 22.40 4.82
N THR A 373 -5.02 22.56 5.47
CA THR A 373 -5.15 22.76 6.91
C THR A 373 -5.22 21.44 7.70
N LEU A 374 -5.08 20.29 7.04
CA LEU A 374 -5.23 18.97 7.66
C LEU A 374 -4.34 18.79 8.90
N TYR A 375 -3.12 19.34 8.89
CA TYR A 375 -2.19 19.23 10.01
C TYR A 375 -2.26 20.38 11.02
N ASP A 376 -3.03 21.44 10.78
CA ASP A 376 -3.13 22.58 11.69
C ASP A 376 -3.42 22.18 13.16
N PRO A 377 -4.26 21.16 13.46
CA PRO A 377 -4.53 20.74 14.83
C PRO A 377 -3.31 20.20 15.60
N ILE A 378 -2.23 19.82 14.90
CA ILE A 378 -1.03 19.20 15.51
C ILE A 378 0.24 20.05 15.36
N MET A 379 0.15 21.23 14.75
CA MET A 379 1.29 22.14 14.50
C MET A 379 1.60 23.08 15.69
N GLY A 380 1.21 22.71 16.90
CA GLY A 380 1.27 23.53 18.12
C GLY A 380 2.61 23.56 18.84
#